data_AF-A0A6N6M855-F1
#
_entry.id   AF-A0A6N6M855-F1
#
_cell.length_a   1.000
_cell.length_b   1.000
_cell.length_c   1.000
_cell.angle_alpha   90.00
_cell.angle_beta   90.00
_cell.angle_gamma   90.00
#
_symmetry.space_group_name_H-M   'P 1'
#
loop_
_entity.id
_entity.type
_entity.pdbx_description
1 polymer ?
#
loop_
_entity_poly.entity_id
_entity_poly.type
_entity_poly.pdbx_seq_one_letter_code
_entity_poly.pdbx_strand_id
1 'polypeptide(L)'
;MKGSMLNGIIRMKCPRCQESNLFSDPNPYNLSKLFQMPERCDKCGQKFEIEPGFFYGSMYVSYGLSIAYLVAVWVAFIILYPEFNVTEYLVTAVGSLIALTPLFFRLSRSVWIHLFVKYDDNAIEKWQKKKTEEKTNPDSE
;
A
#
# COMPACT_ATOMS: atom_id res chain seq x y z
N MET A 1 10.96 -1.22 -13.70
CA MET A 1 9.84 -0.95 -14.63
C MET A 1 8.86 0.00 -13.96
N LYS A 2 8.83 1.27 -14.37
CA LYS A 2 7.77 2.21 -13.97
C LYS A 2 6.52 1.92 -14.81
N GLY A 3 5.34 2.24 -14.28
CA GLY A 3 4.05 2.03 -14.95
C GLY A 3 3.36 0.69 -14.72
N SER A 4 4.06 -0.30 -14.14
CA SER A 4 3.40 -1.51 -13.65
C SER A 4 2.74 -1.24 -12.30
N MET A 5 1.43 -1.48 -12.22
CA MET A 5 0.64 -1.37 -10.98
C MET A 5 1.23 -2.22 -9.85
N LEU A 6 1.58 -3.48 -10.15
CA LEU A 6 2.12 -4.42 -9.16
C LEU A 6 3.45 -3.94 -8.57
N ASN A 7 4.34 -3.38 -9.41
CA ASN A 7 5.60 -2.83 -8.94
C ASN A 7 5.39 -1.60 -8.04
N GLY A 8 4.40 -0.75 -8.34
CA GLY A 8 4.01 0.38 -7.48
C GLY A 8 3.49 -0.08 -6.12
N ILE A 9 2.68 -1.14 -6.10
CA ILE A 9 2.12 -1.74 -4.88
C ILE A 9 3.22 -2.31 -3.99
N ILE A 10 4.05 -3.21 -4.54
CA ILE A 10 5.09 -3.92 -3.77
C ILE A 10 6.11 -2.93 -3.19
N ARG A 11 6.46 -1.89 -3.95
CA ARG A 11 7.39 -0.85 -3.48
C ARG A 11 6.73 0.24 -2.64
N MET A 12 5.42 0.16 -2.41
CA MET A 12 4.63 1.15 -1.67
C MET A 12 4.89 2.59 -2.16
N LYS A 13 4.87 2.77 -3.49
CA LYS A 13 5.09 4.06 -4.14
C LYS A 13 3.78 4.80 -4.42
N CYS A 14 3.88 6.08 -4.78
CA CYS A 14 2.75 6.85 -5.26
C CYS A 14 2.06 6.12 -6.43
N PRO A 15 0.73 5.91 -6.40
CA PRO A 15 0.05 5.16 -7.46
C PRO A 15 0.05 5.89 -8.80
N ARG A 16 0.15 7.23 -8.78
CA ARG A 16 0.08 8.06 -9.98
C ARG A 16 1.41 8.23 -10.68
N CYS A 17 2.48 8.59 -9.97
CA CYS A 17 3.80 8.83 -10.56
C CYS A 17 4.88 7.80 -10.19
N GLN A 18 4.64 6.95 -9.19
CA GLN A 18 5.59 5.93 -8.70
C GLN A 18 6.97 6.42 -8.21
N GLU A 19 7.19 7.73 -8.07
CA GLU A 19 8.47 8.29 -7.58
C GLU A 19 8.53 8.38 -6.06
N SER A 20 7.52 9.01 -5.45
CA SER A 20 7.47 9.24 -4.01
C SER A 20 7.03 7.99 -3.25
N ASN A 21 7.38 7.92 -1.97
CA ASN A 21 6.86 6.89 -1.07
C ASN A 21 5.40 7.22 -0.70
N LEU A 22 4.59 6.18 -0.51
CA LEU A 22 3.22 6.29 -0.03
C LEU A 22 3.15 6.53 1.48
N PHE A 23 4.10 5.97 2.23
CA PHE A 23 4.22 6.12 3.68
C PHE A 23 5.41 7.01 4.03
N SER A 24 5.29 7.76 5.12
CA SER A 24 6.35 8.67 5.58
C SER A 24 7.58 7.92 6.11
N ASP A 25 7.37 6.74 6.72
CA ASP A 25 8.44 5.86 7.18
C ASP A 25 8.51 4.60 6.31
N PRO A 26 9.64 4.26 5.68
CA PRO A 26 9.77 3.02 4.92
C PRO A 26 9.64 1.75 5.77
N ASN A 27 9.92 1.81 7.08
CA ASN A 27 9.87 0.61 7.94
C ASN A 27 8.44 0.29 8.41
N PRO A 28 7.84 -0.86 8.02
CA PRO A 28 6.50 -1.25 8.47
C PRO A 28 6.45 -1.63 9.95
N TYR A 29 7.57 -2.01 10.57
CA TYR A 29 7.63 -2.45 11.96
C TYR A 29 7.79 -1.29 12.96
N ASN A 30 7.91 -0.05 12.48
CA ASN A 30 7.82 1.12 13.33
C ASN A 30 6.34 1.44 13.61
N LEU A 31 5.79 0.80 14.64
CA LEU A 31 4.35 0.83 14.95
C LEU A 31 3.82 2.26 15.19
N SER A 32 4.64 3.16 15.75
CA SER A 32 4.28 4.57 15.96
C SER A 32 4.04 5.33 14.66
N LYS A 33 4.64 4.89 13.55
CA LYS A 33 4.53 5.50 12.21
C LYS A 33 3.84 4.60 11.20
N LEU A 34 3.17 3.53 11.66
CA LEU A 34 2.52 2.55 10.78
C LEU A 34 1.47 3.20 9.87
N PHE A 35 0.69 4.13 10.43
CA PHE A 35 -0.41 4.83 9.77
C PHE A 35 0.02 6.14 9.09
N GLN A 36 1.26 6.58 9.30
CA GLN A 36 1.71 7.90 8.90
C GLN A 36 1.92 7.96 7.39
N MET A 37 1.12 8.79 6.74
CA MET A 37 1.17 9.05 5.30
C MET A 37 1.15 10.57 5.09
N PRO A 38 1.88 11.11 4.11
CA PRO A 38 1.75 12.52 3.76
C PRO A 38 0.39 12.76 3.08
N GLU A 39 -0.17 13.97 3.21
CA GLU A 39 -1.47 14.29 2.62
C GLU A 39 -1.45 14.24 1.09
N ARG A 40 -0.35 14.71 0.49
CA ARG A 40 -0.13 14.76 -0.96
C ARG A 40 1.28 14.26 -1.30
N CYS A 41 1.39 13.69 -2.50
CA CYS A 41 2.67 13.40 -3.12
C CYS A 41 3.46 14.68 -3.38
N ASP A 42 4.73 14.70 -2.99
CA ASP A 42 5.67 15.81 -3.17
C ASP A 42 6.08 16.03 -4.64
N LYS A 43 5.93 15.00 -5.50
CA LYS A 43 6.33 15.04 -6.92
C LYS A 43 5.21 15.41 -7.88
N CYS A 44 4.02 14.82 -7.70
CA CYS A 44 2.88 15.01 -8.63
C CYS A 44 1.63 15.61 -7.95
N GLY A 45 1.70 15.92 -6.66
CA GLY A 45 0.59 16.53 -5.93
C GLY A 45 -0.62 15.64 -5.68
N GLN A 46 -0.57 14.36 -6.05
CA GLN A 46 -1.66 13.41 -5.81
C GLN A 46 -2.00 13.35 -4.32
N LYS A 47 -3.25 13.68 -3.97
CA LYS A 47 -3.77 13.48 -2.62
C LYS A 47 -3.89 11.98 -2.35
N PHE A 48 -3.30 11.49 -1.26
CA PHE A 48 -3.31 10.06 -0.94
C PHE A 48 -4.63 9.63 -0.29
N GLU A 49 -5.21 10.48 0.54
CA GLU A 49 -6.56 10.31 1.05
C GLU A 49 -7.53 11.13 0.19
N ILE A 50 -8.11 10.47 -0.82
CA ILE A 50 -9.00 11.12 -1.79
C ILE A 50 -10.21 11.72 -1.07
N GLU A 51 -10.83 10.91 -0.21
CA GLU A 51 -12.01 11.24 0.60
C GLU A 51 -11.74 10.87 2.07
N PRO A 52 -12.37 11.56 3.04
CA PRO A 52 -12.24 11.19 4.45
C PRO A 52 -12.62 9.72 4.68
N GLY A 53 -11.72 8.94 5.27
CA GLY A 53 -11.96 7.51 5.49
C GLY A 53 -11.79 6.64 4.24
N PHE A 54 -11.18 7.15 3.16
CA PHE A 54 -10.93 6.39 1.92
C PHE A 54 -10.30 5.01 2.15
N PHE A 55 -9.45 4.87 3.17
CA PHE A 55 -8.77 3.62 3.48
C PHE A 55 -9.59 2.62 4.32
N TYR A 56 -10.84 2.90 4.68
CA TYR A 56 -11.69 1.88 5.34
C TYR A 56 -11.85 0.63 4.46
N GLY A 57 -11.99 0.81 3.15
CA GLY A 57 -12.08 -0.33 2.22
C GLY A 57 -10.80 -1.18 2.15
N SER A 58 -9.63 -0.61 2.48
CA SER A 58 -8.38 -1.39 2.56
C SER A 58 -8.41 -2.48 3.64
N MET A 59 -9.33 -2.40 4.61
CA MET A 59 -9.51 -3.47 5.60
C MET A 59 -10.01 -4.76 4.95
N TYR A 60 -10.87 -4.69 3.93
CA TYR A 60 -11.31 -5.88 3.19
C TYR A 60 -10.16 -6.52 2.41
N VAL A 61 -9.27 -5.71 1.85
CA VAL A 61 -8.05 -6.20 1.20
C VAL A 61 -7.16 -6.93 2.21
N SER A 62 -6.98 -6.36 3.40
CA SER A 62 -6.21 -6.99 4.48
C SER A 62 -6.80 -8.33 4.89
N TYR A 63 -8.12 -8.43 4.98
CA TYR A 63 -8.79 -9.69 5.28
C TYR A 63 -8.51 -10.75 4.21
N GLY A 64 -8.66 -10.40 2.93
CA GLY A 64 -8.34 -11.29 1.81
C GLY A 64 -6.88 -11.76 1.81
N LEU A 65 -5.95 -10.85 2.08
CA LEU A 65 -4.52 -11.17 2.22
C LEU A 65 -4.25 -12.14 3.38
N SER A 66 -4.88 -11.93 4.53
CA SER A 66 -4.75 -12.82 5.68
C SER A 66 -5.28 -14.23 5.38
N ILE A 67 -6.43 -14.35 4.71
CA ILE A 67 -6.97 -15.66 4.31
C ILE A 67 -6.04 -16.34 3.31
N ALA A 68 -5.60 -15.63 2.27
CA ALA A 68 -4.67 -16.17 1.29
C ALA A 68 -3.36 -16.65 1.95
N TYR A 69 -2.86 -15.90 2.93
CA TYR A 69 -1.68 -16.26 3.70
C TYR A 69 -1.90 -17.54 4.54
N LEU A 70 -3.00 -17.64 5.28
CA LEU A 70 -3.30 -18.82 6.09
C LEU A 70 -3.42 -20.09 5.23
N VAL A 71 -4.08 -19.98 4.07
CA VAL A 71 -4.15 -21.08 3.09
C VAL A 71 -2.77 -21.43 2.56
N ALA A 72 -1.93 -20.45 2.25
CA ALA A 72 -0.56 -20.69 1.78
C ALA A 72 0.29 -21.39 2.85
N VAL A 73 0.18 -20.99 4.12
CA VAL A 73 0.86 -21.67 5.24
C VAL A 73 0.37 -23.11 5.37
N TRP A 74 -0.94 -23.35 5.32
CA TRP A 74 -1.51 -24.70 5.38
C TRP A 74 -0.99 -25.61 4.26
N VAL A 75 -1.00 -25.12 3.02
CA VAL A 75 -0.47 -25.86 1.86
C VAL A 75 1.03 -26.12 2.01
N ALA A 76 1.81 -25.14 2.50
CA ALA A 76 3.23 -25.32 2.75
C ALA A 76 3.51 -26.41 3.80
N PHE A 77 2.71 -26.47 4.87
CA PHE A 77 2.80 -27.53 5.88
C PHE A 77 2.53 -28.91 5.26
N ILE A 78 1.45 -29.06 4.50
CA ILE A 78 1.14 -30.34 3.82
C ILE A 78 2.28 -30.83 2.94
N ILE A 79 2.94 -29.93 2.20
CA ILE A 79 3.96 -30.31 1.22
C ILE A 79 5.34 -30.52 1.88
N LEU A 80 5.73 -29.63 2.78
CA LEU A 80 7.09 -29.57 3.32
C LEU A 80 7.26 -30.27 4.67
N TYR A 81 6.18 -30.41 5.43
CA TYR A 81 6.20 -30.99 6.77
C TYR A 81 4.87 -31.73 7.08
N PRO A 82 4.58 -32.84 6.39
CA PRO A 82 3.27 -33.52 6.44
C PRO A 82 2.92 -34.14 7.79
N GLU A 83 3.90 -34.41 8.65
CA GLU A 83 3.72 -35.02 9.99
C GLU A 83 3.34 -34.00 11.07
N PHE A 84 2.97 -32.78 10.68
CA PHE A 84 2.59 -31.73 11.61
C PHE A 84 1.30 -32.05 12.37
N ASN A 85 1.20 -31.57 13.61
CA ASN A 85 -0.06 -31.56 14.34
C ASN A 85 -0.78 -30.20 14.24
N VAL A 86 -2.06 -30.19 14.62
CA VAL A 86 -2.91 -28.99 14.54
C VAL A 86 -2.36 -27.83 15.38
N THR A 87 -1.78 -28.13 16.54
CA THR A 87 -1.19 -27.11 17.42
C THR A 87 0.02 -26.43 16.78
N GLU A 88 0.91 -27.20 16.16
CA GLU A 88 2.09 -26.67 15.44
C GLU A 88 1.67 -25.75 14.29
N TYR A 89 0.66 -26.16 13.51
CA TYR A 89 0.11 -25.31 12.47
C TYR A 89 -0.50 -24.02 13.05
N LEU A 90 -1.35 -24.10 14.06
CA LEU A 90 -2.01 -22.93 14.64
C LEU A 90 -1.01 -21.94 15.23
N VAL A 91 -0.05 -22.42 16.03
CA VAL A 91 1.00 -21.57 16.62
C VAL A 91 1.80 -20.88 15.53
N THR A 92 2.21 -21.63 14.50
CA THR A 92 3.01 -21.08 13.40
C THR A 92 2.19 -20.07 12.61
N ALA A 93 1.00 -20.45 12.14
CA ALA A 93 0.16 -19.63 11.28
C ALA A 93 -0.32 -18.35 11.97
N VAL A 94 -0.78 -18.44 13.22
CA VAL A 94 -1.22 -17.26 13.99
C VAL A 94 -0.02 -16.41 14.40
N GLY A 95 1.06 -17.02 14.89
CA GLY A 95 2.27 -16.30 15.29
C GLY A 95 2.89 -15.52 14.13
N SER A 96 2.99 -16.14 12.95
CA SER A 96 3.52 -15.49 11.76
C SER A 96 2.56 -14.43 11.20
N LEU A 97 1.24 -14.64 11.26
CA LEU A 97 0.26 -13.64 10.85
C LEU A 97 0.32 -12.38 11.73
N ILE A 98 0.48 -12.54 13.04
CA ILE A 98 0.68 -11.42 13.97
C ILE A 98 1.96 -10.67 13.59
N ALA A 99 3.05 -11.39 13.34
CA ALA A 99 4.32 -10.78 12.90
C ALA A 99 4.20 -10.07 11.54
N LEU A 100 3.35 -10.55 10.63
CA LEU A 100 3.14 -9.94 9.32
C LEU A 100 2.06 -8.84 9.30
N THR A 101 1.35 -8.63 10.40
CA THR A 101 0.25 -7.66 10.48
C THR A 101 0.65 -6.25 10.02
N PRO A 102 1.81 -5.67 10.43
CA PRO A 102 2.18 -4.33 9.98
C PRO A 102 2.44 -4.27 8.47
N LEU A 103 2.96 -5.36 7.89
CA LEU A 103 3.20 -5.47 6.46
C LEU A 103 1.87 -5.57 5.68
N PHE A 104 0.97 -6.45 6.10
CA PHE A 104 -0.34 -6.63 5.46
C PHE A 104 -1.17 -5.35 5.52
N PHE A 105 -1.12 -4.63 6.65
CA PHE A 105 -1.79 -3.35 6.78
C PHE A 105 -1.32 -2.34 5.72
N ARG A 106 -0.01 -2.14 5.57
CA ARG A 106 0.54 -1.21 4.58
C ARG A 106 0.32 -1.66 3.15
N LEU A 107 0.51 -2.95 2.89
CA LEU A 107 0.28 -3.53 1.57
C LEU A 107 -1.18 -3.35 1.16
N SER A 108 -2.13 -3.55 2.07
CA SER A 108 -3.55 -3.39 1.81
C SER A 108 -3.91 -1.97 1.41
N ARG A 109 -3.38 -0.96 2.10
CA ARG A 109 -3.56 0.44 1.71
C ARG A 109 -2.93 0.74 0.35
N SER A 110 -1.76 0.17 0.08
CA SER A 110 -1.09 0.33 -1.20
C SER A 110 -1.87 -0.29 -2.36
N VAL A 111 -2.35 -1.53 -2.20
CA VAL A 111 -3.25 -2.19 -3.17
C VAL A 111 -4.50 -1.35 -3.38
N TRP A 112 -5.15 -0.92 -2.29
CA TRP A 112 -6.39 -0.15 -2.36
C TRP A 112 -6.23 1.12 -3.18
N ILE A 113 -5.27 1.99 -2.87
CA ILE A 113 -5.11 3.25 -3.61
C ILE A 113 -4.73 3.02 -5.09
N HIS A 114 -3.98 1.96 -5.41
CA HIS A 114 -3.62 1.61 -6.79
C HIS A 114 -4.81 1.09 -7.62
N LEU A 115 -5.89 0.60 -6.97
CA LEU A 115 -7.12 0.22 -7.66
C LEU A 115 -7.92 1.45 -8.13
N PHE A 116 -7.85 2.56 -7.38
CA PHE A 116 -8.61 3.78 -7.67
C PHE A 116 -7.80 4.83 -8.45
N VAL A 117 -6.48 4.86 -8.27
CA VAL A 117 -5.60 5.84 -8.93
C VAL A 117 -4.75 5.13 -9.97
N LYS A 118 -4.93 5.54 -11.23
CA LYS A 118 -4.12 5.04 -12.34
C LYS A 118 -2.79 5.78 -12.45
N TYR A 119 -1.81 5.05 -12.91
CA TYR A 119 -0.50 5.60 -13.26
C TYR A 119 -0.59 6.54 -14.46
N ASP A 120 0.19 7.62 -14.43
CA ASP A 120 0.32 8.61 -15.50
C ASP A 120 1.78 9.08 -15.57
N ASP A 121 2.48 8.70 -16.64
CA ASP A 121 3.88 9.05 -16.88
C ASP A 121 4.13 10.57 -16.85
N ASN A 122 3.15 11.35 -17.31
CA ASN A 122 3.26 12.81 -17.39
C ASN A 122 2.70 13.52 -16.14
N ALA A 123 2.40 12.77 -15.07
CA ALA A 123 1.77 13.33 -13.87
C ALA A 123 2.60 14.45 -13.21
N ILE A 124 3.92 14.30 -13.23
CA ILE A 124 4.84 15.28 -12.63
C ILE A 124 4.83 16.56 -13.47
N GLU A 125 4.99 16.45 -14.79
CA GLU A 125 5.00 17.60 -15.69
C GLU A 125 3.68 18.37 -15.65
N LYS A 126 2.54 17.66 -15.69
CA LYS A 126 1.20 18.26 -15.56
C LYS A 126 1.05 19.04 -14.25
N TRP A 127 1.57 18.50 -13.15
CA TRP A 127 1.51 19.17 -11.85
C TRP A 127 2.39 20.41 -11.79
N GLN A 128 3.60 20.35 -12.35
CA GLN A 128 4.49 21.52 -12.43
C GLN A 128 3.88 22.64 -13.29
N LYS A 129 3.30 22.28 -14.44
CA LYS A 129 2.63 23.26 -15.31
C LYS A 129 1.48 23.96 -14.60
N LYS A 130 0.59 23.20 -13.95
CA LYS A 130 -0.53 23.73 -13.16
C LYS A 130 -0.05 24.69 -12.07
N LYS A 131 1.01 24.33 -11.34
CA LYS A 131 1.60 25.19 -10.31
C LYS A 131 2.17 26.50 -10.87
N THR A 132 2.70 26.49 -12.08
CA THR A 132 3.19 27.71 -12.73
C THR A 132 2.02 28.59 -13.18
N GLU A 133 0.97 28.00 -13.75
CA GLU A 133 -0.24 28.70 -14.19
C GLU A 133 -0.95 29.42 -13.03
N GLU A 134 -1.15 28.74 -11.89
CA GLU A 134 -1.72 29.32 -10.65
C GLU A 134 -0.88 30.49 -10.11
N LYS A 135 0.45 30.45 -10.25
CA LYS A 135 1.33 31.54 -9.84
C LYS A 135 1.25 32.75 -10.79
N THR A 136 1.02 32.51 -12.06
CA THR A 136 0.92 33.58 -13.07
C THR A 136 -0.46 34.22 -13.14
N ASN A 137 -1.50 33.55 -12.64
CA ASN A 137 -2.87 34.06 -12.67
C ASN A 137 -3.60 33.76 -11.34
N PRO A 138 -3.36 34.57 -10.28
CA PRO A 138 -3.83 34.27 -8.93
C PRO A 138 -5.35 34.36 -8.73
N ASP A 139 -6.11 34.83 -9.72
CA ASP A 139 -7.55 35.09 -9.63
C ASP A 139 -8.44 33.98 -10.25
N SER A 140 -7.89 32.81 -10.60
CA SER A 140 -8.59 31.78 -11.40
C SER A 140 -9.22 30.61 -10.61
N GLU A 141 -9.62 30.79 -9.34
CA GLU A 141 -10.26 29.75 -8.52
C GLU A 141 -11.76 29.99 -8.30
#